data_AF-A0A8H5CCP6-F1
#
_entry.id   AF-A0A8H5CCP6-F1
#
_cell.length_a   1.000
_cell.length_b   1.000
_cell.length_c   1.000
_cell.angle_alpha   90.00
_cell.angle_beta   90.00
_cell.angle_gamma   90.00
#
_symmetry.space_group_name_H-M   'P 1'
#
loop_
_entity.id
_entity.type
_entity.pdbx_description
1 polymer ?
#
loop_
_entity_poly.entity_id
_entity_poly.type
_entity_poly.pdbx_seq_one_letter_code
_entity_poly.pdbx_strand_id
1 'polypeptide(L)'
;MAGLYLALARTLRTPYGEHFTTPSSAPADECFQQEHELVLQRLVAQSCMLLNATLTPSEATYCGRITTRSYGTFDRNLNGVGYLTGANTLDVAKISVDAALLTNNASMLADAYRRVHDELTIKNDVKADGIRADGSFALELEVASAGTQYAAGPDSRSAFEVLIQGHQWMIYVNSLTQVLHFDFVHRGANYVLTLKMYSKRTQNSECVNSQNPKGFHLSDGAMYTYVEGDEYEDIFAAWDWDLIPGTTVDYKRTPLACDRTGFTGIETFVGGASDGLAGIAAMRYTNPSTKVLQWQKAWFFLEDGVHHIIANVLSSDGTAPVYSVLDQKRHSGPTIVAGTEVPLKANETLSTFSKPSTIWHDNVGYSFPANTSALLNVRRGERVGDWSTIGTSTQPPVTVDLWAAWLQHAPASVNSPVEYSMYPGVSYQDFVLKRSTSPVATIESSANVSAIYNRAGNRVMLVLWKAGSKMSAFQSAPAMARLTISSNNPVALMLSLDDGRVTASDPSQGLNSATVKFEYGTDGQLPTFWVGGRSKTLNLTFPRGGTAGSSVLTRL
;
A
#
# COMPACT_ATOMS: atom_id res chain seq x y z
N MET A 1 -31.54 -27.84 -13.62
CA MET A 1 -32.15 -27.70 -12.28
C MET A 1 -32.45 -29.04 -11.61
N ALA A 2 -33.23 -29.96 -12.20
CA ALA A 2 -33.55 -31.25 -11.56
C ALA A 2 -32.32 -32.11 -11.18
N GLY A 3 -31.26 -32.13 -11.99
CA GLY A 3 -30.01 -32.84 -11.67
C GLY A 3 -29.20 -32.22 -10.52
N LEU A 4 -29.24 -30.88 -10.38
CA LEU A 4 -28.59 -30.16 -9.28
C LEU A 4 -29.34 -30.39 -7.96
N TYR A 5 -30.68 -30.38 -8.03
CA TYR A 5 -31.57 -30.73 -6.92
C TYR A 5 -31.32 -32.16 -6.42
N LEU A 6 -31.24 -33.14 -7.34
CA LEU A 6 -30.94 -34.53 -7.02
C LEU A 6 -29.54 -34.73 -6.40
N ALA A 7 -28.55 -33.97 -6.84
CA ALA A 7 -27.20 -34.01 -6.26
C ALA A 7 -27.19 -33.43 -4.85
N LEU A 8 -27.81 -32.26 -4.62
CA LEU A 8 -27.86 -31.63 -3.30
C LEU A 8 -28.67 -32.47 -2.28
N ALA A 9 -29.83 -32.99 -2.72
CA ALA A 9 -30.67 -33.88 -1.92
C ALA A 9 -29.96 -35.18 -1.54
N ARG A 10 -29.14 -35.74 -2.44
CA ARG A 10 -28.30 -36.91 -2.12
C ARG A 10 -27.22 -36.56 -1.11
N THR A 11 -26.52 -35.44 -1.27
CA THR A 11 -25.45 -35.03 -0.36
C THR A 11 -25.97 -34.75 1.05
N LEU A 12 -27.09 -34.02 1.19
CA LEU A 12 -27.72 -33.75 2.50
C LEU A 12 -28.20 -35.01 3.23
N ARG A 13 -28.49 -36.10 2.51
CA ARG A 13 -29.03 -37.36 3.05
C ARG A 13 -27.97 -38.47 3.22
N THR A 14 -26.71 -38.20 2.93
CA THR A 14 -25.59 -39.15 3.11
C THR A 14 -24.95 -39.02 4.50
N PRO A 15 -24.19 -40.01 4.99
CA PRO A 15 -23.42 -39.92 6.25
C PRO A 15 -22.48 -38.71 6.30
N TYR A 16 -22.08 -38.17 5.14
CA TYR A 16 -21.36 -36.89 5.03
C TYR A 16 -22.18 -35.72 5.59
N GLY A 17 -23.49 -35.64 5.30
CA GLY A 17 -24.38 -34.64 5.90
C GLY A 17 -24.48 -34.77 7.41
N GLU A 18 -24.47 -35.99 7.95
CA GLU A 18 -24.44 -36.23 9.41
C GLU A 18 -23.10 -35.79 10.04
N HIS A 19 -21.99 -35.96 9.32
CA HIS A 19 -20.67 -35.55 9.76
C HIS A 19 -20.56 -34.03 9.98
N PHE A 20 -21.34 -33.22 9.24
CA PHE A 20 -21.40 -31.77 9.40
C PHE A 20 -22.48 -31.29 10.39
N THR A 21 -23.35 -32.18 10.87
CA THR A 21 -24.39 -31.87 11.88
C THR A 21 -23.95 -32.12 13.32
N THR A 22 -22.80 -32.75 13.53
CA THR A 22 -22.24 -33.05 14.85
C THR A 22 -20.97 -32.22 15.08
N PRO A 23 -20.77 -31.62 16.27
CA PRO A 23 -19.54 -30.91 16.57
C PRO A 23 -18.37 -31.90 16.53
N SER A 24 -17.39 -31.70 15.65
CA SER A 24 -16.18 -32.53 15.68
C SER A 24 -15.34 -32.15 16.90
N SER A 25 -14.82 -33.16 17.59
CA SER A 25 -13.93 -33.03 18.75
C SER A 25 -12.45 -32.94 18.37
N ALA A 26 -12.14 -32.77 17.08
CA ALA A 26 -10.77 -32.74 16.58
C ALA A 26 -10.09 -31.39 16.90
N PRO A 27 -8.78 -31.39 17.21
CA PRO A 27 -8.00 -30.16 17.34
C PRO A 27 -7.89 -29.52 15.95
N ALA A 28 -8.77 -28.58 15.65
CA ALA A 28 -8.86 -27.93 14.36
C ALA A 28 -7.90 -26.73 14.31
N ASP A 29 -6.93 -26.80 13.41
CA ASP A 29 -6.19 -25.66 12.87
C ASP A 29 -7.14 -24.69 12.14
N GLU A 30 -6.71 -23.43 12.01
CA GLU A 30 -7.53 -22.30 11.54
C GLU A 30 -8.14 -22.55 10.14
N CYS A 31 -7.42 -23.25 9.27
CA CYS A 31 -7.85 -23.63 7.92
C CYS A 31 -9.04 -24.62 7.95
N PHE A 32 -8.99 -25.63 8.82
CA PHE A 32 -10.09 -26.59 9.00
C PHE A 32 -11.35 -25.89 9.54
N GLN A 33 -11.19 -24.91 10.43
CA GLN A 33 -12.32 -24.14 10.94
C GLN A 33 -12.92 -23.24 9.85
N GLN A 34 -12.12 -22.60 9.01
CA GLN A 34 -12.63 -21.72 7.95
C GLN A 34 -13.44 -22.50 6.89
N GLU A 35 -12.99 -23.70 6.50
CA GLU A 35 -13.74 -24.56 5.59
C GLU A 35 -15.05 -25.07 6.21
N HIS A 36 -15.00 -25.54 7.47
CA HIS A 36 -16.13 -26.19 8.14
C HIS A 36 -17.09 -25.23 8.85
N GLU A 37 -16.73 -23.94 9.03
CA GLU A 37 -17.54 -22.95 9.75
C GLU A 37 -17.98 -21.76 8.88
N LEU A 38 -17.35 -21.54 7.71
CA LEU A 38 -17.73 -20.46 6.78
C LEU A 38 -18.07 -20.99 5.38
N VAL A 39 -17.10 -21.61 4.69
CA VAL A 39 -17.21 -21.87 3.24
C VAL A 39 -18.34 -22.85 2.92
N LEU A 40 -18.39 -23.98 3.63
CA LEU A 40 -19.41 -25.00 3.39
C LEU A 40 -20.80 -24.52 3.81
N GLN A 41 -20.94 -23.85 4.96
CA GLN A 41 -22.25 -23.34 5.37
C GLN A 41 -22.78 -22.29 4.40
N ARG A 42 -21.94 -21.38 3.90
CA ARG A 42 -22.36 -20.36 2.93
C ARG A 42 -22.93 -20.99 1.66
N LEU A 43 -22.24 -21.99 1.10
CA LEU A 43 -22.70 -22.68 -0.11
C LEU A 43 -24.00 -23.46 0.12
N VAL A 44 -24.13 -24.13 1.28
CA VAL A 44 -25.35 -24.84 1.66
C VAL A 44 -26.51 -23.86 1.87
N ALA A 45 -26.30 -22.75 2.59
CA ALA A 45 -27.32 -21.75 2.86
C ALA A 45 -27.90 -21.16 1.57
N GLN A 46 -27.02 -20.72 0.66
CA GLN A 46 -27.43 -20.17 -0.64
C GLN A 46 -28.18 -21.20 -1.50
N SER A 47 -27.67 -22.44 -1.54
CA SER A 47 -28.31 -23.53 -2.29
C SER A 47 -29.70 -23.86 -1.72
N CYS A 48 -29.85 -23.93 -0.40
CA CYS A 48 -31.12 -24.20 0.25
C CYS A 48 -32.11 -23.04 0.07
N MET A 49 -31.65 -21.78 0.09
CA MET A 49 -32.48 -20.60 -0.16
C MET A 49 -33.06 -20.61 -1.58
N LEU A 50 -32.23 -20.94 -2.58
CA LEU A 50 -32.68 -21.05 -3.97
C LEU A 50 -33.68 -22.20 -4.19
N LEU A 51 -33.55 -23.27 -3.40
CA LEU A 51 -34.40 -24.46 -3.50
C LEU A 51 -35.58 -24.46 -2.52
N ASN A 52 -35.76 -23.43 -1.70
CA ASN A 52 -36.64 -23.43 -0.53
C ASN A 52 -38.04 -24.02 -0.80
N ALA A 53 -38.69 -23.60 -1.89
CA ALA A 53 -40.02 -24.06 -2.27
C ALA A 53 -40.10 -25.55 -2.71
N THR A 54 -38.95 -26.18 -2.97
CA THR A 54 -38.83 -27.56 -3.46
C THR A 54 -38.29 -28.54 -2.43
N LEU A 55 -37.75 -28.07 -1.31
CA LEU A 55 -37.16 -28.94 -0.28
C LEU A 55 -38.22 -29.76 0.45
N THR A 56 -37.91 -31.02 0.77
CA THR A 56 -38.74 -31.77 1.71
C THR A 56 -38.57 -31.25 3.15
N PRO A 57 -39.51 -31.52 4.08
CA PRO A 57 -39.37 -31.09 5.48
C PRO A 57 -38.08 -31.58 6.15
N SER A 58 -37.62 -32.79 5.83
CA SER A 58 -36.35 -33.31 6.35
C SER A 58 -35.15 -32.54 5.79
N GLU A 59 -35.16 -32.23 4.49
CA GLU A 59 -34.07 -31.47 3.85
C GLU A 59 -34.01 -30.05 4.37
N ALA A 60 -35.15 -29.37 4.53
CA ALA A 60 -35.22 -28.06 5.16
C ALA A 60 -34.67 -28.10 6.60
N THR A 61 -34.94 -29.17 7.35
CA THR A 61 -34.39 -29.37 8.70
C THR A 61 -32.86 -29.53 8.67
N TYR A 62 -32.31 -30.30 7.71
CA TYR A 62 -30.86 -30.44 7.56
C TYR A 62 -30.19 -29.12 7.12
N CYS A 63 -30.78 -28.40 6.17
CA CYS A 63 -30.36 -27.05 5.79
C CYS A 63 -30.30 -26.12 7.01
N GLY A 64 -31.35 -26.12 7.84
CA GLY A 64 -31.38 -25.34 9.09
C GLY A 64 -30.27 -25.74 10.06
N ARG A 65 -30.06 -27.03 10.30
CA ARG A 65 -29.02 -27.52 11.23
C ARG A 65 -27.59 -27.18 10.78
N ILE A 66 -27.30 -27.34 9.49
CA ILE A 66 -25.96 -27.07 8.95
C ILE A 66 -25.65 -25.57 9.03
N THR A 67 -26.61 -24.72 8.63
CA THR A 67 -26.39 -23.27 8.54
C THR A 67 -26.41 -22.58 9.91
N THR A 68 -27.20 -23.06 10.86
CA THR A 68 -27.22 -22.52 12.24
C THR A 68 -25.97 -22.87 13.06
N ARG A 69 -25.13 -23.80 12.59
CA ARG A 69 -23.85 -24.11 13.25
C ARG A 69 -22.90 -22.91 13.23
N SER A 70 -22.84 -22.16 12.13
CA SER A 70 -22.02 -20.95 12.06
C SER A 70 -22.51 -19.88 13.03
N TYR A 71 -23.82 -19.73 13.22
CA TYR A 71 -24.35 -18.75 14.18
C TYR A 71 -23.84 -18.98 15.61
N GLY A 72 -23.66 -20.23 16.02
CA GLY A 72 -23.15 -20.58 17.35
C GLY A 72 -21.68 -20.20 17.58
N THR A 73 -20.92 -19.82 16.56
CA THR A 73 -19.51 -19.43 16.72
C THR A 73 -19.33 -18.00 17.23
N PHE A 74 -20.35 -17.15 17.10
CA PHE A 74 -20.32 -15.77 17.58
C PHE A 74 -19.94 -15.64 19.06
N ASP A 75 -20.46 -16.54 19.89
CA ASP A 75 -20.29 -16.48 21.34
C ASP A 75 -19.34 -17.57 21.85
N ARG A 76 -18.59 -18.20 20.95
CA ARG A 76 -17.62 -19.24 21.27
C ARG A 76 -16.20 -18.71 21.06
N ASN A 77 -15.36 -18.91 22.07
CA ASN A 77 -13.92 -18.79 21.89
C ASN A 77 -13.44 -19.98 21.05
N LEU A 78 -12.95 -19.71 19.85
CA LEU A 78 -12.38 -20.71 18.97
C LEU A 78 -10.99 -21.06 19.52
N ASN A 79 -10.78 -22.35 19.84
CA ASN A 79 -9.64 -22.89 20.59
C ASN A 79 -8.29 -22.22 20.25
N GLY A 80 -7.90 -21.20 21.02
CA GLY A 80 -6.60 -20.51 20.88
C GLY A 80 -6.56 -19.35 19.89
N VAL A 81 -7.64 -19.08 19.15
CA VAL A 81 -7.76 -18.01 18.13
C VAL A 81 -8.54 -16.80 18.69
N GLY A 82 -9.45 -17.01 19.64
CA GLY A 82 -10.23 -15.95 20.28
C GLY A 82 -11.68 -15.88 19.78
N TYR A 83 -12.33 -14.74 19.99
CA TYR A 83 -13.66 -14.46 19.47
C TYR A 83 -13.57 -13.88 18.06
N LEU A 84 -14.60 -14.12 17.24
CA LEU A 84 -14.70 -13.57 15.90
C LEU A 84 -14.72 -12.04 15.92
N THR A 85 -13.98 -11.44 14.99
CA THR A 85 -13.95 -10.00 14.72
C THR A 85 -13.82 -9.76 13.21
N GLY A 86 -14.15 -8.55 12.74
CA GLY A 86 -13.91 -8.12 11.36
C GLY A 86 -14.56 -9.00 10.31
N ALA A 87 -13.81 -9.42 9.28
CA ALA A 87 -14.31 -10.20 8.14
C ALA A 87 -14.98 -11.51 8.56
N ASN A 88 -14.44 -12.19 9.58
CA ASN A 88 -15.02 -13.44 10.06
C ASN A 88 -16.39 -13.21 10.72
N THR A 89 -16.56 -12.11 11.48
CA THR A 89 -17.88 -11.74 12.04
C THR A 89 -18.89 -11.50 10.92
N LEU A 90 -18.46 -10.84 9.84
CA LEU A 90 -19.33 -10.52 8.70
C LEU A 90 -19.73 -11.76 7.89
N ASP A 91 -18.80 -12.67 7.62
CA ASP A 91 -19.11 -13.93 6.94
C ASP A 91 -20.06 -14.81 7.78
N VAL A 92 -19.83 -14.91 9.10
CA VAL A 92 -20.76 -15.63 10.00
C VAL A 92 -22.12 -14.92 10.04
N ALA A 93 -22.16 -13.59 10.09
CA ALA A 93 -23.41 -12.85 10.07
C ALA A 93 -24.18 -13.05 8.77
N LYS A 94 -23.50 -13.08 7.63
CA LYS A 94 -24.11 -13.39 6.33
C LYS A 94 -24.77 -14.77 6.33
N ILE A 95 -24.02 -15.78 6.76
CA ILE A 95 -24.53 -17.16 6.87
C ILE A 95 -25.72 -17.19 7.85
N SER A 96 -25.65 -16.42 8.92
CA SER A 96 -26.69 -16.33 9.94
C SER A 96 -27.96 -15.63 9.44
N VAL A 97 -27.85 -14.62 8.57
CA VAL A 97 -28.99 -14.01 7.88
C VAL A 97 -29.67 -15.06 7.00
N ASP A 98 -28.91 -15.78 6.18
CA ASP A 98 -29.47 -16.83 5.32
C ASP A 98 -30.14 -17.94 6.15
N ALA A 99 -29.51 -18.39 7.23
CA ALA A 99 -30.06 -19.37 8.16
C ALA A 99 -31.33 -18.88 8.86
N ALA A 100 -31.38 -17.61 9.28
CA ALA A 100 -32.53 -17.02 9.91
C ALA A 100 -33.72 -16.91 8.95
N LEU A 101 -33.48 -16.59 7.67
CA LEU A 101 -34.50 -16.59 6.63
C LEU A 101 -35.01 -18.00 6.34
N LEU A 102 -34.12 -19.00 6.23
CA LEU A 102 -34.48 -20.41 6.03
C LEU A 102 -35.33 -20.97 7.17
N THR A 103 -35.06 -20.54 8.41
CA THR A 103 -35.73 -21.04 9.61
C THR A 103 -36.84 -20.12 10.12
N ASN A 104 -37.11 -19.01 9.41
CA ASN A 104 -38.05 -17.96 9.82
C ASN A 104 -37.82 -17.45 11.26
N ASN A 105 -36.55 -17.26 11.63
CA ASN A 105 -36.11 -16.87 12.97
C ASN A 105 -35.78 -15.37 13.03
N ALA A 106 -36.78 -14.55 13.36
CA ALA A 106 -36.63 -13.09 13.40
C ALA A 106 -35.61 -12.60 14.45
N SER A 107 -35.45 -13.30 15.58
CA SER A 107 -34.49 -12.93 16.62
C SER A 107 -33.05 -13.13 16.15
N MET A 108 -32.78 -14.26 15.49
CA MET A 108 -31.48 -14.55 14.89
C MET A 108 -31.16 -13.58 13.75
N LEU A 109 -32.16 -13.22 12.95
CA LEU A 109 -32.01 -12.21 11.89
C LEU A 109 -31.62 -10.84 12.48
N ALA A 110 -32.31 -10.41 13.54
CA ALA A 110 -32.01 -9.17 14.23
C ALA A 110 -30.60 -9.17 14.84
N ASP A 111 -30.20 -10.28 15.48
CA ASP A 111 -28.88 -10.40 16.10
C ASP A 111 -27.75 -10.38 15.06
N ALA A 112 -27.92 -11.09 13.93
CA ALA A 112 -26.95 -11.09 12.85
C ALA A 112 -26.70 -9.68 12.28
N TYR A 113 -27.77 -8.92 12.00
CA TYR A 113 -27.63 -7.53 11.54
C TYR A 113 -27.03 -6.61 12.61
N ARG A 114 -27.38 -6.78 13.89
CA ARG A 114 -26.74 -6.03 14.99
C ARG A 114 -25.23 -6.24 15.00
N ARG A 115 -24.77 -7.50 14.86
CA ARG A 115 -23.33 -7.83 14.82
C ARG A 115 -22.62 -7.22 13.62
N VAL A 116 -23.26 -7.19 12.45
CA VAL A 116 -22.74 -6.44 11.28
C VAL A 116 -22.58 -4.96 11.64
N HIS A 117 -23.60 -4.33 12.21
CA HIS A 117 -23.56 -2.90 12.54
C HIS A 117 -22.47 -2.58 13.58
N ASP A 118 -22.24 -3.46 14.56
CA ASP A 118 -21.21 -3.29 15.59
C ASP A 118 -19.77 -3.34 15.01
N GLU A 119 -19.55 -4.09 13.93
CA GLU A 119 -18.29 -4.11 13.18
C GLU A 119 -18.14 -2.88 12.26
N LEU A 120 -19.24 -2.36 11.73
CA LEU A 120 -19.31 -1.15 10.91
C LEU A 120 -19.28 0.13 11.75
N THR A 121 -18.27 0.27 12.60
CA THR A 121 -18.07 1.46 13.44
C THR A 121 -16.60 1.90 13.41
N ILE A 122 -16.34 3.19 13.67
CA ILE A 122 -14.98 3.71 13.78
C ILE A 122 -14.30 3.11 15.01
N LYS A 123 -13.20 2.38 14.80
CA LYS A 123 -12.36 1.80 15.86
C LYS A 123 -11.17 2.71 16.14
N ASN A 124 -11.17 3.32 17.31
CA ASN A 124 -10.11 4.27 17.71
C ASN A 124 -8.91 3.61 18.40
N ASP A 125 -9.04 2.37 18.88
CA ASP A 125 -7.98 1.66 19.58
C ASP A 125 -6.81 1.33 18.65
N VAL A 126 -5.58 1.41 19.16
CA VAL A 126 -4.36 1.14 18.39
C VAL A 126 -4.29 -0.36 18.07
N LYS A 127 -4.09 -0.73 16.79
CA LYS A 127 -4.03 -2.13 16.30
C LYS A 127 -5.33 -2.93 16.50
N ALA A 128 -6.48 -2.26 16.52
CA ALA A 128 -7.78 -2.91 16.47
C ALA A 128 -8.25 -3.09 15.01
N ASP A 129 -8.83 -4.24 14.72
CA ASP A 129 -9.46 -4.54 13.44
C ASP A 129 -10.74 -3.71 13.27
N GLY A 130 -10.93 -3.10 12.09
CA GLY A 130 -12.12 -2.29 11.76
C GLY A 130 -11.81 -0.95 11.10
N ILE A 131 -12.86 -0.16 10.83
CA ILE A 131 -12.76 1.12 10.10
C ILE A 131 -12.01 2.12 10.97
N ARG A 132 -10.96 2.74 10.43
CA ARG A 132 -10.24 3.81 11.12
C ARG A 132 -10.80 5.18 10.72
N ALA A 133 -10.61 6.18 11.58
CA ALA A 133 -11.09 7.55 11.34
C ALA A 133 -10.43 8.23 10.12
N ASP A 134 -9.25 7.77 9.70
CA ASP A 134 -8.58 8.19 8.47
C ASP A 134 -9.03 7.40 7.23
N GLY A 135 -9.99 6.47 7.43
CA GLY A 135 -10.58 5.61 6.43
C GLY A 135 -9.63 4.55 5.90
N SER A 136 -8.94 3.83 6.78
CA SER A 136 -8.27 2.55 6.46
C SER A 136 -9.10 1.36 6.95
N PHE A 137 -9.23 0.27 6.15
CA PHE A 137 -10.20 -0.82 6.40
C PHE A 137 -10.21 -2.02 5.41
N ALA A 138 -11.06 -3.06 5.70
CA ALA A 138 -11.58 -4.10 4.80
C ALA A 138 -13.10 -4.41 5.04
N LEU A 139 -13.94 -4.55 3.99
CA LEU A 139 -15.37 -4.98 4.07
C LEU A 139 -16.07 -5.27 2.73
N GLU A 140 -17.12 -6.10 2.80
CA GLU A 140 -18.29 -6.15 1.90
C GLU A 140 -19.59 -6.39 2.74
N LEU A 141 -20.81 -6.01 2.28
CA LEU A 141 -22.16 -6.54 2.66
C LEU A 141 -23.21 -5.61 3.35
N GLU A 142 -23.80 -4.60 2.67
CA GLU A 142 -24.96 -3.83 3.25
C GLU A 142 -26.21 -3.64 2.35
N VAL A 143 -26.19 -4.02 1.07
CA VAL A 143 -27.27 -3.64 0.13
C VAL A 143 -28.64 -4.29 0.43
N ALA A 144 -28.67 -5.47 1.06
CA ALA A 144 -29.89 -6.28 1.18
C ALA A 144 -30.89 -5.82 2.27
N SER A 145 -30.47 -5.05 3.28
CA SER A 145 -31.35 -4.63 4.39
C SER A 145 -32.00 -3.26 4.18
N ALA A 146 -31.66 -2.55 3.11
CA ALA A 146 -32.16 -1.22 2.81
C ALA A 146 -33.70 -1.17 2.74
N GLY A 147 -34.31 -0.19 3.41
CA GLY A 147 -35.76 -0.02 3.46
C GLY A 147 -36.51 -0.99 4.39
N THR A 148 -35.79 -1.84 5.12
CA THR A 148 -36.38 -2.73 6.15
C THR A 148 -36.10 -2.21 7.57
N GLN A 149 -36.73 -2.82 8.58
CA GLN A 149 -36.43 -2.56 10.00
C GLN A 149 -35.00 -2.94 10.42
N TYR A 150 -34.27 -3.67 9.57
CA TYR A 150 -32.88 -4.08 9.80
C TYR A 150 -31.86 -3.19 9.10
N ALA A 151 -32.29 -2.09 8.47
CA ALA A 151 -31.38 -1.16 7.83
C ALA A 151 -30.41 -0.54 8.85
N ALA A 152 -29.17 -0.28 8.43
CA ALA A 152 -28.17 0.25 9.34
C ALA A 152 -28.55 1.63 9.88
N GLY A 153 -28.12 1.89 11.11
CA GLY A 153 -28.31 3.18 11.78
C GLY A 153 -27.38 4.27 11.22
N PRO A 154 -27.59 5.54 11.63
CA PRO A 154 -26.79 6.67 11.17
C PRO A 154 -25.29 6.51 11.42
N ASP A 155 -24.89 5.92 12.54
CA ASP A 155 -23.48 5.76 12.91
C ASP A 155 -22.75 4.80 11.97
N SER A 156 -23.34 3.64 11.66
CA SER A 156 -22.75 2.68 10.72
C SER A 156 -22.72 3.23 9.29
N ARG A 157 -23.77 3.94 8.86
CA ARG A 157 -23.76 4.62 7.56
C ARG A 157 -22.70 5.69 7.48
N SER A 158 -22.51 6.47 8.55
CA SER A 158 -21.48 7.50 8.62
C SER A 158 -20.08 6.89 8.65
N ALA A 159 -19.89 5.79 9.38
CA ALA A 159 -18.62 5.05 9.39
C ALA A 159 -18.30 4.45 8.01
N PHE A 160 -19.30 3.88 7.33
CA PHE A 160 -19.18 3.39 5.96
C PHE A 160 -18.98 4.54 4.95
N GLU A 161 -19.55 5.72 5.17
CA GLU A 161 -19.28 6.91 4.35
C GLU A 161 -17.85 7.42 4.57
N VAL A 162 -17.40 7.53 5.83
CA VAL A 162 -16.01 7.89 6.18
C VAL A 162 -15.04 6.89 5.57
N LEU A 163 -15.40 5.61 5.61
CA LEU A 163 -14.68 4.56 4.93
C LEU A 163 -14.62 4.83 3.41
N ILE A 164 -15.76 4.95 2.74
CA ILE A 164 -15.77 5.14 1.29
C ILE A 164 -15.02 6.43 0.90
N GLN A 165 -15.21 7.53 1.63
CA GLN A 165 -14.50 8.79 1.41
C GLN A 165 -13.00 8.69 1.69
N GLY A 166 -12.60 8.00 2.76
CA GLY A 166 -11.20 7.74 3.08
C GLY A 166 -10.55 6.69 2.18
N HIS A 167 -11.33 5.83 1.52
CA HIS A 167 -10.81 4.88 0.54
C HIS A 167 -10.89 5.40 -0.90
N GLN A 168 -11.69 6.42 -1.20
CA GLN A 168 -11.76 7.05 -2.54
C GLN A 168 -10.37 7.50 -3.01
N TRP A 169 -9.51 7.92 -2.07
CA TRP A 169 -8.14 8.28 -2.36
C TRP A 169 -7.16 7.09 -2.31
N MET A 170 -7.57 5.85 -1.97
CA MET A 170 -6.74 4.63 -1.91
C MET A 170 -7.12 3.51 -2.90
N ILE A 171 -8.28 3.62 -3.57
CA ILE A 171 -8.82 2.61 -4.51
C ILE A 171 -8.52 2.91 -5.99
N TYR A 172 -7.91 1.98 -6.73
CA TYR A 172 -8.03 1.95 -8.19
C TYR A 172 -8.67 0.64 -8.66
N VAL A 173 -9.32 0.70 -9.83
CA VAL A 173 -10.04 -0.41 -10.46
C VAL A 173 -9.20 -0.90 -11.63
N ASN A 174 -8.87 -2.19 -11.65
CA ASN A 174 -8.36 -2.82 -12.87
C ASN A 174 -9.48 -2.84 -13.92
N SER A 175 -9.22 -2.26 -15.09
CA SER A 175 -10.20 -2.03 -16.15
C SER A 175 -10.73 -3.32 -16.79
N LEU A 176 -9.96 -4.41 -16.73
CA LEU A 176 -10.30 -5.71 -17.29
C LEU A 176 -11.05 -6.59 -16.28
N THR A 177 -10.52 -6.71 -15.07
CA THR A 177 -11.02 -7.65 -14.05
C THR A 177 -12.07 -7.04 -13.13
N GLN A 178 -12.20 -5.70 -13.13
CA GLN A 178 -13.09 -4.95 -12.25
C GLN A 178 -12.78 -5.14 -10.75
N VAL A 179 -11.53 -5.47 -10.41
CA VAL A 179 -11.06 -5.67 -9.03
C VAL A 179 -10.47 -4.37 -8.44
N LEU A 180 -10.71 -4.16 -7.13
CA LEU A 180 -10.26 -3.00 -6.34
C LEU A 180 -8.95 -3.31 -5.58
N HIS A 181 -8.03 -2.37 -5.53
CA HIS A 181 -6.76 -2.47 -4.78
C HIS A 181 -6.58 -1.31 -3.77
N PHE A 182 -5.81 -1.51 -2.68
CA PHE A 182 -5.70 -0.57 -1.53
C PHE A 182 -4.23 -0.32 -1.09
N ASP A 183 -3.77 0.93 -1.04
CA ASP A 183 -2.42 1.36 -0.53
C ASP A 183 -2.36 2.91 -0.36
N PHE A 184 -1.22 3.51 0.06
CA PHE A 184 -1.03 4.96 -0.17
C PHE A 184 -1.06 5.20 -1.67
N VAL A 185 -2.01 6.01 -2.14
CA VAL A 185 -2.18 6.23 -3.58
C VAL A 185 -1.99 7.68 -3.96
N HIS A 186 -1.29 7.88 -5.08
CA HIS A 186 -1.33 9.11 -5.83
C HIS A 186 -1.99 8.85 -7.19
N ARG A 187 -3.04 9.60 -7.51
CA ARG A 187 -3.69 9.55 -8.83
C ARG A 187 -3.27 10.76 -9.64
N GLY A 188 -2.63 10.50 -10.78
CA GLY A 188 -2.47 11.51 -11.81
C GLY A 188 -3.59 11.43 -12.83
N ALA A 189 -3.49 12.22 -13.89
CA ALA A 189 -4.51 12.26 -14.95
C ALA A 189 -4.69 10.92 -15.66
N ASN A 190 -3.59 10.19 -15.91
CA ASN A 190 -3.55 8.98 -16.75
C ASN A 190 -2.82 7.81 -16.06
N TYR A 191 -2.68 7.84 -14.73
CA TYR A 191 -1.98 6.79 -14.01
C TYR A 191 -2.36 6.77 -12.52
N VAL A 192 -2.10 5.64 -11.89
CA VAL A 192 -2.19 5.44 -10.45
C VAL A 192 -0.86 4.92 -9.94
N LEU A 193 -0.33 5.56 -8.90
CA LEU A 193 0.78 5.03 -8.13
C LEU A 193 0.29 4.52 -6.80
N THR A 194 0.69 3.30 -6.44
CA THR A 194 0.57 2.84 -5.06
C THR A 194 1.93 2.87 -4.39
N LEU A 195 1.94 3.07 -3.08
CA LEU A 195 3.14 2.98 -2.26
C LEU A 195 2.81 2.23 -0.97
N LYS A 196 3.51 1.12 -0.74
CA LYS A 196 3.39 0.35 0.48
C LYS A 196 4.62 0.53 1.37
N MET A 197 4.36 1.00 2.59
CA MET A 197 5.35 1.23 3.63
C MET A 197 4.91 0.55 4.92
N TYR A 198 5.84 0.27 5.83
CA TYR A 198 5.54 -0.29 7.14
C TYR A 198 6.48 0.24 8.22
N SER A 199 6.09 0.07 9.48
CA SER A 199 6.78 0.66 10.65
C SER A 199 6.66 -0.25 11.87
N LYS A 200 7.09 0.20 13.05
CA LYS A 200 6.75 -0.43 14.34
C LYS A 200 5.26 -0.62 14.60
N ARG A 201 4.40 0.07 13.83
CA ARG A 201 2.94 0.00 13.96
C ARG A 201 2.32 -1.12 13.13
N THR A 202 2.99 -1.57 12.06
CA THR A 202 2.43 -2.48 11.05
C THR A 202 3.42 -3.61 10.69
N GLN A 203 2.91 -4.73 10.18
CA GLN A 203 3.74 -5.79 9.63
C GLN A 203 4.03 -5.52 8.14
N ASN A 204 5.16 -6.01 7.63
CA ASN A 204 5.51 -5.88 6.22
C ASN A 204 4.61 -6.73 5.31
N SER A 205 4.31 -7.96 5.69
CA SER A 205 3.65 -8.94 4.85
C SER A 205 3.16 -10.10 5.70
N GLU A 206 2.42 -11.01 5.10
CA GLU A 206 1.89 -12.20 5.74
C GLU A 206 2.17 -13.42 4.88
N CYS A 207 2.49 -14.54 5.52
CA CYS A 207 2.44 -15.86 4.90
C CYS A 207 1.67 -16.81 5.81
N VAL A 208 0.49 -17.21 5.34
CA VAL A 208 -0.40 -18.15 6.03
C VAL A 208 -0.84 -19.20 5.01
N ASN A 209 -1.02 -20.44 5.46
CA ASN A 209 -1.43 -21.57 4.61
C ASN A 209 -0.50 -21.78 3.39
N SER A 210 0.80 -21.56 3.57
CA SER A 210 1.83 -21.65 2.52
C SER A 210 1.66 -20.68 1.35
N GLN A 211 0.84 -19.64 1.51
CA GLN A 211 0.64 -18.61 0.49
C GLN A 211 1.51 -17.40 0.78
N ASN A 212 2.09 -16.81 -0.28
CA ASN A 212 3.01 -15.67 -0.22
C ASN A 212 4.35 -15.90 0.53
N PRO A 213 5.02 -17.07 0.40
CA PRO A 213 6.28 -17.37 1.10
C PRO A 213 7.47 -16.47 0.69
N LYS A 214 7.35 -15.71 -0.41
CA LYS A 214 8.40 -14.81 -0.90
C LYS A 214 8.09 -13.32 -0.65
N GLY A 215 7.00 -13.03 0.06
CA GLY A 215 6.42 -11.69 0.17
C GLY A 215 7.15 -10.70 1.09
N PHE A 216 8.38 -10.97 1.52
CA PHE A 216 9.08 -10.17 2.52
C PHE A 216 9.24 -8.70 2.10
N HIS A 217 9.63 -8.45 0.85
CA HIS A 217 9.93 -7.10 0.34
C HIS A 217 8.70 -6.32 -0.14
N LEU A 218 7.48 -6.85 -0.01
CA LEU A 218 6.25 -6.20 -0.50
C LEU A 218 5.88 -4.90 0.22
N SER A 219 6.59 -4.52 1.29
CA SER A 219 6.37 -3.24 2.00
C SER A 219 7.64 -2.41 2.18
N ASP A 220 8.74 -2.76 1.50
CA ASP A 220 10.04 -2.08 1.65
C ASP A 220 10.09 -0.76 0.84
N GLY A 221 9.00 0.01 0.88
CA GLY A 221 8.75 1.12 -0.03
C GLY A 221 8.33 0.62 -1.42
N ALA A 222 7.56 -0.47 -1.48
CA ALA A 222 7.12 -1.07 -2.73
C ALA A 222 6.17 -0.10 -3.45
N MET A 223 6.45 0.20 -4.71
CA MET A 223 5.73 1.22 -5.49
C MET A 223 5.33 0.69 -6.85
N TYR A 224 4.02 0.51 -7.07
CA TYR A 224 3.48 0.04 -8.35
C TYR A 224 2.98 1.21 -9.18
N THR A 225 3.25 1.16 -10.49
CA THR A 225 2.82 2.17 -11.46
C THR A 225 1.83 1.58 -12.45
N TYR A 226 0.55 1.94 -12.30
CA TYR A 226 -0.53 1.53 -13.20
C TYR A 226 -0.83 2.66 -14.17
N VAL A 227 -0.72 2.38 -15.47
CA VAL A 227 -1.13 3.28 -16.56
C VAL A 227 -2.37 2.69 -17.24
N GLU A 228 -2.29 1.43 -17.65
CA GLU A 228 -3.41 0.68 -18.26
C GLU A 228 -4.15 -0.18 -17.23
N GLY A 229 -3.46 -0.63 -16.17
CA GLY A 229 -4.04 -1.36 -15.04
C GLY A 229 -3.66 -2.84 -14.96
N ASP A 230 -3.00 -3.39 -15.98
CA ASP A 230 -2.64 -4.81 -16.13
C ASP A 230 -1.13 -5.08 -16.05
N GLU A 231 -0.31 -4.05 -15.76
CA GLU A 231 1.16 -4.11 -15.79
C GLU A 231 1.73 -5.20 -14.87
N TYR A 232 1.01 -5.53 -13.80
CA TYR A 232 1.39 -6.50 -12.78
C TYR A 232 0.43 -7.70 -12.70
N GLU A 233 -0.45 -7.87 -13.68
CA GLU A 233 -1.45 -8.94 -13.70
C GLU A 233 -0.85 -10.29 -14.12
N ASP A 234 -1.09 -11.31 -13.31
CA ASP A 234 -0.66 -12.70 -13.54
C ASP A 234 0.84 -12.89 -13.80
N ILE A 235 1.70 -12.06 -13.18
CA ILE A 235 3.16 -12.14 -13.37
C ILE A 235 3.97 -12.52 -12.12
N PHE A 236 3.37 -12.53 -10.93
CA PHE A 236 4.10 -12.68 -9.66
C PHE A 236 4.84 -14.02 -9.52
N ALA A 237 4.35 -15.08 -10.18
CA ALA A 237 5.04 -16.36 -10.23
C ALA A 237 6.40 -16.30 -10.94
N ALA A 238 6.56 -15.36 -11.89
CA ALA A 238 7.77 -15.19 -12.69
C ALA A 238 8.69 -14.07 -12.17
N TRP A 239 8.28 -13.35 -11.12
CA TRP A 239 9.06 -12.28 -10.53
C TRP A 239 10.38 -12.76 -9.92
N ASP A 240 11.39 -11.90 -10.04
CA ASP A 240 12.51 -11.89 -9.11
C ASP A 240 12.05 -11.14 -7.85
N TRP A 241 11.81 -11.87 -6.76
CA TRP A 241 11.20 -11.33 -5.53
C TRP A 241 12.14 -10.43 -4.73
N ASP A 242 13.42 -10.34 -5.11
CA ASP A 242 14.34 -9.31 -4.63
C ASP A 242 14.25 -8.02 -5.46
N LEU A 243 13.54 -8.00 -6.59
CA LEU A 243 13.36 -6.83 -7.46
C LEU A 243 11.93 -6.28 -7.41
N ILE A 244 11.36 -6.18 -6.21
CA ILE A 244 10.03 -5.58 -6.04
C ILE A 244 10.09 -4.09 -6.44
N PRO A 245 9.18 -3.61 -7.30
CA PRO A 245 9.13 -2.21 -7.76
C PRO A 245 9.27 -1.20 -6.62
N GLY A 246 10.09 -0.16 -6.81
CA GLY A 246 10.27 0.93 -5.84
C GLY A 246 11.20 0.64 -4.64
N THR A 247 11.49 -0.61 -4.33
CA THR A 247 12.26 -0.99 -3.13
C THR A 247 13.74 -0.60 -3.20
N THR A 248 14.39 -0.52 -2.04
CA THR A 248 15.86 -0.51 -1.93
C THR A 248 16.31 -1.71 -1.09
N VAL A 249 17.03 -2.65 -1.69
CA VAL A 249 17.34 -3.97 -1.09
C VAL A 249 18.81 -4.34 -1.19
N ASP A 250 19.25 -5.22 -0.30
CA ASP A 250 20.49 -5.98 -0.37
C ASP A 250 20.21 -7.30 -1.11
N TYR A 251 20.45 -7.31 -2.41
CA TYR A 251 19.97 -8.35 -3.33
C TYR A 251 20.37 -9.77 -2.89
N LYS A 252 19.37 -10.65 -2.74
CA LYS A 252 19.50 -12.06 -2.33
C LYS A 252 20.09 -12.28 -0.94
N ARG A 253 20.19 -11.23 -0.12
CA ARG A 253 20.71 -11.37 1.24
C ARG A 253 19.64 -11.88 2.20
N THR A 254 18.41 -11.41 2.06
CA THR A 254 17.31 -11.80 2.93
C THR A 254 16.73 -13.13 2.45
N PRO A 255 16.70 -14.18 3.28
CA PRO A 255 16.04 -15.43 2.90
C PRO A 255 14.55 -15.23 2.69
N LEU A 256 14.03 -15.65 1.54
CA LEU A 256 12.62 -15.57 1.18
C LEU A 256 11.95 -16.93 1.45
N ALA A 257 11.28 -17.04 2.59
CA ALA A 257 10.54 -18.22 3.02
C ALA A 257 9.33 -17.83 3.89
N CYS A 258 8.35 -18.72 4.02
CA CYS A 258 7.11 -18.44 4.75
C CYS A 258 7.36 -18.06 6.22
N ASP A 259 8.24 -18.78 6.91
CA ASP A 259 8.66 -18.50 8.30
C ASP A 259 9.51 -17.22 8.43
N ARG A 260 9.86 -16.60 7.30
CA ARG A 260 10.65 -15.38 7.18
C ARG A 260 9.92 -14.28 6.42
N THR A 261 8.61 -14.38 6.22
CA THR A 261 7.85 -13.37 5.48
C THR A 261 7.34 -12.25 6.39
N GLY A 262 6.74 -12.59 7.53
CA GLY A 262 6.07 -11.64 8.43
C GLY A 262 6.96 -11.07 9.52
N PHE A 263 7.18 -9.76 9.49
CA PHE A 263 7.91 -8.99 10.49
C PHE A 263 7.25 -7.65 10.78
N THR A 264 7.19 -7.28 12.06
CA THR A 264 6.92 -5.89 12.45
C THR A 264 8.15 -5.03 12.18
N GLY A 265 7.95 -3.83 11.64
CA GLY A 265 9.05 -2.90 11.36
C GLY A 265 9.80 -2.45 12.63
N ILE A 266 11.06 -2.01 12.45
CA ILE A 266 11.89 -1.50 13.56
C ILE A 266 11.75 0.01 13.75
N GLU A 267 11.48 0.73 12.67
CA GLU A 267 11.51 2.18 12.64
C GLU A 267 10.13 2.77 12.95
N THR A 268 10.11 3.91 13.63
CA THR A 268 8.87 4.64 13.93
C THR A 268 8.55 5.70 12.87
N PHE A 269 9.57 6.35 12.31
CA PHE A 269 9.42 7.47 11.39
C PHE A 269 9.07 6.99 9.97
N VAL A 270 7.78 6.74 9.76
CA VAL A 270 7.21 6.24 8.49
C VAL A 270 5.82 6.81 8.32
N GLY A 271 5.55 7.53 7.23
CA GLY A 271 4.28 8.22 7.04
C GLY A 271 4.42 9.32 5.99
N GLY A 272 3.56 10.33 6.04
CA GLY A 272 3.58 11.38 5.03
C GLY A 272 2.81 12.64 5.40
N ALA A 273 2.97 13.67 4.58
CA ALA A 273 2.21 14.91 4.64
C ALA A 273 1.54 15.16 3.29
N SER A 274 0.30 15.62 3.27
CA SER A 274 -0.47 15.90 2.06
C SER A 274 -1.36 17.10 2.27
N ASP A 275 -1.49 17.93 1.23
CA ASP A 275 -2.47 19.02 1.18
C ASP A 275 -3.66 18.70 0.28
N GLY A 276 -3.78 17.44 -0.17
CA GLY A 276 -4.80 16.96 -1.10
C GLY A 276 -4.39 17.02 -2.56
N LEU A 277 -3.34 17.76 -2.93
CA LEU A 277 -2.85 17.90 -4.31
C LEU A 277 -1.42 17.36 -4.46
N ALA A 278 -0.52 17.80 -3.57
CA ALA A 278 0.85 17.32 -3.47
C ALA A 278 1.07 16.56 -2.16
N GLY A 279 2.07 15.69 -2.14
CA GLY A 279 2.34 14.85 -1.00
C GLY A 279 3.81 14.50 -0.81
N ILE A 280 4.17 14.24 0.43
CA ILE A 280 5.44 13.63 0.82
C ILE A 280 5.10 12.30 1.46
N ALA A 281 5.75 11.23 1.04
CA ALA A 281 5.90 10.02 1.84
C ALA A 281 7.36 9.89 2.30
N ALA A 282 7.57 9.39 3.50
CA ALA A 282 8.88 9.22 4.10
C ALA A 282 8.92 7.91 4.87
N MET A 283 9.98 7.13 4.67
CA MET A 283 10.19 5.87 5.37
C MET A 283 11.65 5.76 5.82
N ARG A 284 11.83 5.57 7.12
CA ARG A 284 13.02 4.93 7.65
C ARG A 284 12.85 3.43 7.62
N TYR A 285 13.87 2.74 7.16
CA TYR A 285 13.90 1.30 7.12
C TYR A 285 15.18 0.77 7.73
N THR A 286 15.01 -0.26 8.54
CA THR A 286 16.06 -1.18 8.93
C THR A 286 15.53 -2.57 8.65
N ASN A 287 16.25 -3.36 7.86
CA ASN A 287 15.82 -4.73 7.52
C ASN A 287 15.54 -5.52 8.80
N PRO A 288 14.29 -5.96 9.05
CA PRO A 288 13.92 -6.55 10.33
C PRO A 288 14.50 -7.96 10.54
N SER A 289 14.88 -8.65 9.47
CA SER A 289 15.49 -9.97 9.53
C SER A 289 16.99 -9.88 9.75
N THR A 290 17.71 -9.18 8.87
CA THR A 290 19.18 -9.15 8.86
C THR A 290 19.76 -8.05 9.77
N LYS A 291 19.02 -6.97 10.02
CA LYS A 291 19.47 -5.75 10.72
C LYS A 291 20.64 -5.01 10.06
N VAL A 292 21.03 -5.40 8.85
CA VAL A 292 22.23 -4.86 8.16
C VAL A 292 21.87 -3.68 7.27
N LEU A 293 20.91 -3.84 6.37
CA LEU A 293 20.52 -2.77 5.45
C LEU A 293 19.68 -1.71 6.18
N GLN A 294 20.13 -0.46 6.11
CA GLN A 294 19.42 0.70 6.62
C GLN A 294 19.36 1.79 5.57
N TRP A 295 18.19 2.38 5.37
CA TRP A 295 18.01 3.50 4.47
C TRP A 295 16.93 4.47 4.95
N GLN A 296 16.97 5.67 4.38
CA GLN A 296 15.94 6.70 4.47
C GLN A 296 15.48 7.03 3.08
N LYS A 297 14.20 6.87 2.79
CA LYS A 297 13.63 7.14 1.48
C LYS A 297 12.47 8.11 1.59
N ALA A 298 12.49 9.13 0.73
CA ALA A 298 11.42 10.10 0.59
C ALA A 298 10.90 10.09 -0.85
N TRP A 299 9.58 10.11 -0.97
CA TRP A 299 8.85 10.24 -2.22
C TRP A 299 8.11 11.57 -2.20
N PHE A 300 8.33 12.38 -3.21
CA PHE A 300 7.68 13.67 -3.40
C PHE A 300 6.72 13.56 -4.58
N PHE A 301 5.43 13.49 -4.27
CA PHE A 301 4.35 13.44 -5.24
C PHE A 301 3.90 14.87 -5.56
N LEU A 302 3.94 15.24 -6.83
CA LEU A 302 3.68 16.59 -7.32
C LEU A 302 2.44 16.59 -8.21
N GLU A 303 1.68 17.67 -8.13
CA GLU A 303 0.41 17.88 -8.84
C GLU A 303 0.55 17.84 -10.37
N ASP A 304 1.71 18.24 -10.90
CA ASP A 304 1.99 18.26 -12.33
C ASP A 304 2.30 16.87 -12.91
N GLY A 305 2.29 15.81 -12.09
CA GLY A 305 2.57 14.44 -12.50
C GLY A 305 4.05 14.18 -12.81
N VAL A 306 4.96 14.96 -12.23
CA VAL A 306 6.37 14.59 -12.06
C VAL A 306 6.56 14.20 -10.60
N HIS A 307 7.22 13.09 -10.30
CA HIS A 307 7.48 12.72 -8.90
C HIS A 307 8.96 12.52 -8.69
N HIS A 308 9.45 12.91 -7.52
CA HIS A 308 10.86 12.85 -7.22
C HIS A 308 11.12 11.94 -6.03
N ILE A 309 12.14 11.10 -6.14
CA ILE A 309 12.49 10.11 -5.15
C ILE A 309 13.93 10.36 -4.72
N ILE A 310 14.14 10.40 -3.40
CA ILE A 310 15.46 10.47 -2.78
C ILE A 310 15.62 9.25 -1.88
N ALA A 311 16.65 8.44 -2.12
CA ALA A 311 16.99 7.27 -1.32
C ALA A 311 18.42 7.41 -0.78
N ASN A 312 18.52 7.61 0.53
CA ASN A 312 19.77 7.67 1.28
C ASN A 312 20.04 6.32 1.92
N VAL A 313 21.00 5.55 1.39
CA VAL A 313 21.48 4.33 2.07
C VAL A 313 22.39 4.76 3.22
N LEU A 314 22.02 4.38 4.44
CA LEU A 314 22.75 4.77 5.64
C LEU A 314 23.78 3.72 6.03
N SER A 315 23.45 2.44 5.83
CA SER A 315 24.33 1.33 6.16
C SER A 315 24.02 0.11 5.31
N SER A 316 25.09 -0.59 4.95
CA SER A 316 25.14 -1.98 4.51
C SER A 316 26.49 -2.53 4.94
N ASP A 317 26.64 -3.84 5.06
CA ASP A 317 27.94 -4.46 5.38
C ASP A 317 28.78 -4.77 4.12
N GLY A 318 28.26 -4.45 2.93
CA GLY A 318 28.94 -4.58 1.65
C GLY A 318 29.07 -6.01 1.12
N THR A 319 28.51 -7.04 1.78
CA THR A 319 28.65 -8.43 1.30
C THR A 319 27.67 -8.81 0.20
N ALA A 320 26.57 -8.06 0.05
CA ALA A 320 25.58 -8.18 -1.01
C ALA A 320 25.45 -6.85 -1.76
N PRO A 321 25.23 -6.85 -3.09
CA PRO A 321 25.03 -5.62 -3.83
C PRO A 321 23.70 -4.97 -3.44
N VAL A 322 23.71 -3.65 -3.29
CA VAL A 322 22.50 -2.87 -2.95
C VAL A 322 21.88 -2.34 -4.24
N TYR A 323 20.57 -2.56 -4.42
CA TYR A 323 19.79 -2.11 -5.57
C TYR A 323 18.67 -1.18 -5.12
N SER A 324 18.45 -0.09 -5.86
CA SER A 324 17.18 0.65 -5.85
C SER A 324 16.38 0.30 -7.10
N VAL A 325 15.28 -0.41 -6.93
CA VAL A 325 14.47 -0.92 -8.03
C VAL A 325 13.59 0.19 -8.57
N LEU A 326 13.60 0.40 -9.89
CA LEU A 326 12.71 1.34 -10.56
C LEU A 326 11.36 0.69 -10.81
N ASP A 327 11.37 -0.48 -11.47
CA ASP A 327 10.16 -1.28 -11.72
C ASP A 327 10.52 -2.73 -12.11
N GLN A 328 9.53 -3.61 -12.03
CA GLN A 328 9.51 -4.97 -12.57
C GLN A 328 8.06 -5.32 -12.98
N LYS A 329 7.76 -5.19 -14.27
CA LYS A 329 6.41 -5.33 -14.83
C LYS A 329 6.41 -6.17 -16.11
N ARG A 330 5.23 -6.44 -16.66
CA ARG A 330 5.09 -7.04 -18.00
C ARG A 330 5.81 -6.16 -19.02
N HIS A 331 6.57 -6.78 -19.92
CA HIS A 331 7.28 -6.06 -20.96
C HIS A 331 6.30 -5.59 -22.04
N SER A 332 6.30 -4.27 -22.33
CA SER A 332 5.41 -3.67 -23.32
C SER A 332 6.13 -2.57 -24.13
N GLY A 333 6.30 -2.80 -25.43
CA GLY A 333 6.91 -1.83 -26.33
C GLY A 333 8.42 -1.58 -26.10
N PRO A 334 8.96 -0.50 -26.67
CA PRO A 334 10.40 -0.24 -26.65
C PRO A 334 10.91 0.20 -25.27
N THR A 335 12.21 0.08 -25.06
CA THR A 335 12.92 0.71 -23.94
C THR A 335 13.94 1.67 -24.51
N ILE A 336 13.89 2.94 -24.09
CA ILE A 336 14.74 4.00 -24.61
C ILE A 336 15.64 4.51 -23.48
N VAL A 337 16.95 4.40 -23.63
CA VAL A 337 17.95 4.88 -22.66
C VAL A 337 18.76 6.00 -23.29
N ALA A 338 18.84 7.14 -22.59
CA ALA A 338 19.56 8.33 -23.05
C ALA A 338 19.24 8.76 -24.50
N GLY A 339 17.99 8.58 -24.93
CA GLY A 339 17.54 8.96 -26.27
C GLY A 339 17.59 7.85 -27.33
N THR A 340 18.18 6.71 -27.00
CA THR A 340 18.39 5.60 -27.94
C THR A 340 17.62 4.38 -27.50
N GLU A 341 16.88 3.76 -28.42
CA GLU A 341 16.21 2.49 -28.17
C GLU A 341 17.26 1.40 -27.89
N VAL A 342 17.07 0.67 -26.79
CA VAL A 342 17.94 -0.44 -26.41
C VAL A 342 17.47 -1.67 -27.20
N PRO A 343 18.27 -2.21 -28.12
CA PRO A 343 17.85 -3.31 -28.99
C PRO A 343 17.56 -4.58 -28.17
N LEU A 344 16.58 -5.37 -28.61
CA LEU A 344 16.36 -6.73 -28.13
C LEU A 344 17.27 -7.67 -28.92
N LYS A 345 18.42 -8.05 -28.34
CA LYS A 345 19.28 -9.08 -28.94
C LYS A 345 18.87 -10.44 -28.38
N ALA A 346 18.73 -11.45 -29.25
CA ALA A 346 18.22 -12.78 -28.90
C ALA A 346 18.93 -13.47 -27.71
N ASN A 347 20.20 -13.11 -27.44
CA ASN A 347 21.01 -13.73 -26.38
C ASN A 347 21.39 -12.76 -25.23
N GLU A 348 21.01 -11.47 -25.29
CA GLU A 348 21.30 -10.49 -24.23
C GLU A 348 19.98 -10.03 -23.61
N THR A 349 19.65 -10.60 -22.45
CA THR A 349 18.47 -10.21 -21.68
C THR A 349 18.76 -9.10 -20.68
N LEU A 350 20.03 -8.72 -20.47
CA LEU A 350 20.47 -7.71 -19.51
C LEU A 350 21.39 -6.69 -20.19
N SER A 351 21.14 -5.40 -19.96
CA SER A 351 21.99 -4.30 -20.39
C SER A 351 22.31 -3.38 -19.21
N THR A 352 23.56 -2.92 -19.12
CA THR A 352 24.03 -2.06 -18.04
C THR A 352 24.61 -0.76 -18.58
N PHE A 353 24.24 0.36 -17.97
CA PHE A 353 24.61 1.71 -18.40
C PHE A 353 25.26 2.46 -17.24
N SER A 354 26.41 3.08 -17.49
CA SER A 354 27.06 3.98 -16.54
C SER A 354 26.60 5.42 -16.77
N LYS A 355 26.54 6.22 -15.69
CA LYS A 355 26.09 7.62 -15.72
C LYS A 355 24.78 7.82 -16.51
N PRO A 356 23.73 7.04 -16.20
CA PRO A 356 22.47 7.14 -16.92
C PRO A 356 21.89 8.55 -16.78
N SER A 357 21.27 9.07 -17.83
CA SER A 357 20.57 10.37 -17.79
C SER A 357 19.06 10.20 -17.83
N THR A 358 18.55 9.27 -18.65
CA THR A 358 17.14 8.93 -18.75
C THR A 358 16.92 7.47 -19.12
N ILE A 359 15.78 6.93 -18.72
CA ILE A 359 15.19 5.72 -19.29
C ILE A 359 13.69 5.94 -19.47
N TRP A 360 13.11 5.40 -20.54
CA TRP A 360 11.67 5.39 -20.77
C TRP A 360 11.24 4.02 -21.23
N HIS A 361 10.13 3.52 -20.69
CA HIS A 361 9.51 2.27 -21.09
C HIS A 361 8.02 2.33 -20.77
N ASP A 362 7.18 1.86 -21.69
CA ASP A 362 5.75 1.60 -21.46
C ASP A 362 5.05 2.77 -20.73
N ASN A 363 5.15 3.95 -21.35
CA ASN A 363 4.58 5.22 -20.87
C ASN A 363 5.10 5.72 -19.50
N VAL A 364 6.21 5.18 -18.99
CA VAL A 364 6.86 5.65 -17.77
C VAL A 364 8.29 6.08 -18.07
N GLY A 365 8.56 7.36 -17.85
CA GLY A 365 9.90 7.95 -17.97
C GLY A 365 10.59 8.10 -16.61
N TYR A 366 11.90 8.00 -16.59
CA TYR A 366 12.76 8.30 -15.45
C TYR A 366 13.91 9.19 -15.89
N SER A 367 14.27 10.18 -15.07
CA SER A 367 15.44 11.02 -15.26
C SER A 367 16.34 10.99 -14.03
N PHE A 368 17.65 10.94 -14.27
CA PHE A 368 18.66 10.86 -13.23
C PHE A 368 19.57 12.11 -13.27
N PRO A 369 20.05 12.60 -12.12
CA PRO A 369 21.05 13.66 -12.07
C PRO A 369 22.35 13.32 -12.81
N ALA A 370 23.05 14.34 -13.30
CA ALA A 370 24.31 14.15 -14.02
C ALA A 370 25.43 13.53 -13.15
N ASN A 371 25.34 13.66 -11.82
CA ASN A 371 26.28 13.10 -10.85
C ASN A 371 25.89 11.71 -10.33
N THR A 372 24.89 11.04 -10.91
CA THR A 372 24.52 9.67 -10.52
C THR A 372 25.69 8.71 -10.70
N SER A 373 26.15 8.11 -9.59
CA SER A 373 27.23 7.11 -9.57
C SER A 373 26.73 5.67 -9.74
N ALA A 374 25.43 5.43 -9.55
CA ALA A 374 24.82 4.12 -9.71
C ALA A 374 24.82 3.66 -11.17
N LEU A 375 24.88 2.34 -11.37
CA LEU A 375 24.72 1.71 -12.68
C LEU A 375 23.25 1.43 -12.93
N LEU A 376 22.72 1.87 -14.08
CA LEU A 376 21.38 1.49 -14.51
C LEU A 376 21.43 0.13 -15.18
N ASN A 377 20.68 -0.83 -14.66
CA ASN A 377 20.50 -2.15 -15.24
C ASN A 377 19.09 -2.27 -15.80
N VAL A 378 18.97 -2.84 -16.99
CA VAL A 378 17.70 -3.11 -17.67
C VAL A 378 17.67 -4.56 -18.09
N ARG A 379 16.69 -5.31 -17.60
CA ARG A 379 16.49 -6.72 -17.91
C ARG A 379 15.16 -6.93 -18.61
N ARG A 380 15.15 -7.68 -19.71
CA ARG A 380 13.98 -7.98 -20.54
C ARG A 380 13.92 -9.45 -20.95
N GLY A 381 12.74 -9.93 -21.34
CA GLY A 381 12.56 -11.25 -21.95
C GLY A 381 11.82 -12.24 -21.07
N GLU A 382 11.52 -13.39 -21.67
CA GLU A 382 10.74 -14.47 -21.08
C GLU A 382 11.33 -15.03 -19.77
N ARG A 383 10.47 -15.23 -18.77
CA ARG A 383 10.76 -15.88 -17.49
C ARG A 383 9.69 -16.91 -17.20
N VAL A 384 10.14 -18.11 -16.82
CA VAL A 384 9.24 -19.17 -16.37
C VAL A 384 8.90 -18.91 -14.89
N GLY A 385 7.62 -18.82 -14.59
CA GLY A 385 7.07 -18.67 -13.27
C GLY A 385 6.23 -19.87 -12.86
N ASP A 386 6.36 -20.28 -11.60
CA ASP A 386 5.60 -21.39 -11.03
C ASP A 386 4.81 -20.92 -9.81
N TRP A 387 3.48 -20.85 -9.97
CA TRP A 387 2.56 -20.40 -8.93
C TRP A 387 2.58 -21.28 -7.68
N SER A 388 2.95 -22.57 -7.81
CA SER A 388 3.09 -23.47 -6.65
C SER A 388 4.26 -23.07 -5.74
N THR A 389 5.21 -22.27 -6.23
CA THR A 389 6.33 -21.76 -5.42
C THR A 389 5.96 -20.56 -4.56
N ILE A 390 4.78 -19.98 -4.77
CA ILE A 390 4.28 -18.80 -4.04
C ILE A 390 2.87 -18.98 -3.48
N GLY A 391 2.27 -20.17 -3.64
CA GLY A 391 0.92 -20.48 -3.19
C GLY A 391 0.56 -21.94 -3.41
N THR A 392 -0.74 -22.25 -3.39
CA THR A 392 -1.25 -23.63 -3.44
C THR A 392 -1.71 -24.05 -4.84
N SER A 393 -1.45 -23.24 -5.86
CA SER A 393 -1.85 -23.52 -7.24
C SER A 393 -1.22 -24.80 -7.76
N THR A 394 -2.02 -25.61 -8.45
CA THR A 394 -1.57 -26.85 -9.12
C THR A 394 -1.48 -26.68 -10.64
N GLN A 395 -1.62 -25.46 -11.15
CA GLN A 395 -1.50 -25.17 -12.57
C GLN A 395 -0.04 -25.33 -13.03
N PRO A 396 0.21 -25.71 -14.30
CA PRO A 396 1.58 -25.82 -14.81
C PRO A 396 2.29 -24.45 -14.80
N PRO A 397 3.63 -24.44 -14.80
CA PRO A 397 4.39 -23.20 -14.90
C PRO A 397 4.00 -22.36 -16.13
N VAL A 398 3.99 -21.05 -15.96
CA VAL A 398 3.68 -20.07 -16.99
C VAL A 398 4.94 -19.38 -17.48
N THR A 399 4.98 -18.94 -18.73
CA THR A 399 6.06 -18.09 -19.24
C THR A 399 5.55 -16.67 -19.40
N VAL A 400 6.27 -15.71 -18.83
CA VAL A 400 5.92 -14.29 -18.84
C VAL A 400 7.08 -13.49 -19.40
N ASP A 401 6.81 -12.63 -20.39
CA ASP A 401 7.79 -11.63 -20.84
C ASP A 401 7.82 -10.45 -19.85
N LEU A 402 8.95 -10.29 -19.15
CA LEU A 402 9.12 -9.31 -18.09
C LEU A 402 10.12 -8.23 -18.48
N TRP A 403 9.86 -7.02 -17.99
CA TRP A 403 10.79 -5.89 -17.99
C TRP A 403 11.12 -5.52 -16.55
N ALA A 404 12.40 -5.39 -16.22
CA ALA A 404 12.84 -4.90 -14.93
C ALA A 404 13.97 -3.90 -15.10
N ALA A 405 13.96 -2.83 -14.30
CA ALA A 405 15.05 -1.88 -14.24
C ALA A 405 15.39 -1.50 -12.80
N TRP A 406 16.68 -1.36 -12.51
CA TRP A 406 17.16 -0.98 -11.19
C TRP A 406 18.48 -0.20 -11.28
N LEU A 407 18.70 0.62 -10.26
CA LEU A 407 19.96 1.31 -10.01
C LEU A 407 20.79 0.48 -9.05
N GLN A 408 21.94 0.00 -9.50
CA GLN A 408 22.91 -0.67 -8.67
C GLN A 408 23.85 0.35 -8.05
N HIS A 409 23.85 0.42 -6.72
CA HIS A 409 24.72 1.31 -5.96
C HIS A 409 26.17 0.86 -6.12
N ALA A 410 27.06 1.79 -6.45
CA ALA A 410 28.47 1.46 -6.59
C ALA A 410 29.07 1.12 -5.21
N PRO A 411 29.77 -0.01 -5.02
CA PRO A 411 30.24 -0.46 -3.70
C PRO A 411 31.04 0.60 -2.93
N ALA A 412 31.92 1.34 -3.61
CA ALA A 412 32.74 2.40 -3.01
C ALA A 412 31.93 3.62 -2.51
N SER A 413 30.67 3.73 -2.95
CA SER A 413 29.78 4.85 -2.65
C SER A 413 28.37 4.33 -2.31
N VAL A 414 28.27 3.16 -1.69
CA VAL A 414 26.97 2.52 -1.41
C VAL A 414 26.10 3.38 -0.50
N ASN A 415 26.71 4.20 0.35
CA ASN A 415 26.02 5.14 1.23
C ASN A 415 25.77 6.52 0.59
N SER A 416 26.19 6.72 -0.67
CA SER A 416 25.83 7.93 -1.39
C SER A 416 24.36 7.88 -1.77
N PRO A 417 23.64 9.01 -1.66
CA PRO A 417 22.25 9.05 -2.07
C PRO A 417 22.07 8.70 -3.55
N VAL A 418 20.99 8.01 -3.84
CA VAL A 418 20.45 7.88 -5.20
C VAL A 418 19.15 8.67 -5.26
N GLU A 419 19.03 9.51 -6.28
CA GLU A 419 17.82 10.28 -6.53
C GLU A 419 17.43 10.19 -8.01
N TYR A 420 16.14 10.29 -8.27
CA TYR A 420 15.58 10.25 -9.63
C TYR A 420 14.19 10.89 -9.66
N SER A 421 13.81 11.41 -10.82
CA SER A 421 12.42 11.80 -11.09
C SER A 421 11.75 10.77 -11.98
N MET A 422 10.49 10.47 -11.71
CA MET A 422 9.62 9.63 -12.53
C MET A 422 8.49 10.47 -13.16
N TYR A 423 8.09 10.05 -14.36
CA TYR A 423 7.09 10.68 -15.22
C TYR A 423 6.17 9.55 -15.72
N PRO A 424 5.17 9.14 -14.93
CA PRO A 424 4.22 8.10 -15.32
C PRO A 424 3.14 8.63 -16.27
N GLY A 425 2.57 7.73 -17.08
CA GLY A 425 1.45 8.03 -17.98
C GLY A 425 1.77 9.03 -19.10
N VAL A 426 3.01 9.07 -19.59
CA VAL A 426 3.44 9.98 -20.67
C VAL A 426 4.09 9.25 -21.83
N SER A 427 3.74 9.65 -23.05
CA SER A 427 4.41 9.19 -24.26
C SER A 427 5.91 9.55 -24.23
N TYR A 428 6.73 8.89 -25.04
CA TYR A 428 8.16 9.23 -25.09
C TYR A 428 8.41 10.69 -25.52
N GLN A 429 7.61 11.23 -26.45
CA GLN A 429 7.72 12.61 -26.89
C GLN A 429 7.35 13.59 -25.76
N ASP A 430 6.26 13.32 -25.05
CA ASP A 430 5.83 14.14 -23.91
C ASP A 430 6.82 14.03 -22.74
N PHE A 431 7.42 12.87 -22.51
CA PHE A 431 8.49 12.71 -21.51
C PHE A 431 9.67 13.65 -21.80
N VAL A 432 10.13 13.71 -23.05
CA VAL A 432 11.24 14.60 -23.46
C VAL A 432 10.89 16.06 -23.23
N LEU A 433 9.65 16.47 -23.55
CA LEU A 433 9.16 17.84 -23.35
C LEU A 433 8.92 18.19 -21.87
N LYS A 434 8.31 17.28 -21.11
CA LYS A 434 7.95 17.49 -19.70
C LYS A 434 9.19 17.62 -18.83
N ARG A 435 10.24 16.83 -19.11
CA ARG A 435 11.53 16.92 -18.43
C ARG A 435 12.19 18.31 -18.54
N SER A 436 12.02 19.00 -19.68
CA SER A 436 12.61 20.34 -19.87
C SER A 436 11.76 21.46 -19.27
N THR A 437 10.45 21.27 -19.19
CA THR A 437 9.49 22.30 -18.75
C THR A 437 9.19 22.25 -17.25
N SER A 438 9.29 21.08 -16.62
CA SER A 438 8.97 20.87 -15.19
C SER A 438 10.13 20.28 -14.39
N PRO A 439 11.33 20.92 -14.35
CA PRO A 439 12.46 20.37 -13.62
C PRO A 439 12.27 20.49 -12.10
N VAL A 440 12.32 19.35 -11.42
CA VAL A 440 12.46 19.28 -9.97
C VAL A 440 13.91 19.50 -9.60
N ALA A 441 14.18 20.40 -8.64
CA ALA A 441 15.53 20.66 -8.16
C ALA A 441 15.71 20.11 -6.75
N THR A 442 16.68 19.23 -6.54
CA THR A 442 17.10 18.82 -5.21
C THR A 442 17.78 19.98 -4.50
N ILE A 443 17.28 20.34 -3.32
CA ILE A 443 17.91 21.29 -2.41
C ILE A 443 18.97 20.57 -1.57
N GLU A 444 18.60 19.43 -1.00
CA GLU A 444 19.49 18.63 -0.18
C GLU A 444 19.09 17.15 -0.20
N SER A 445 20.10 16.29 -0.30
CA SER A 445 19.97 14.85 -0.10
C SER A 445 21.05 14.39 0.88
N SER A 446 20.70 14.33 2.17
CA SER A 446 21.60 13.95 3.25
C SER A 446 20.90 13.05 4.27
N ALA A 447 21.66 12.45 5.19
CA ALA A 447 21.12 11.65 6.29
C ALA A 447 20.29 12.46 7.32
N ASN A 448 20.24 13.78 7.18
CA ASN A 448 19.51 14.70 8.06
C ASN A 448 18.35 15.38 7.33
N VAL A 449 18.48 15.65 6.02
CA VAL A 449 17.46 16.34 5.23
C VAL A 449 17.32 15.71 3.84
N SER A 450 16.08 15.47 3.43
CA SER A 450 15.72 15.26 2.03
C SER A 450 14.82 16.41 1.62
N ALA A 451 15.24 17.25 0.68
CA ALA A 451 14.51 18.47 0.30
C ALA A 451 14.57 18.73 -1.19
N ILE A 452 13.44 19.14 -1.75
CA ILE A 452 13.30 19.54 -3.15
C ILE A 452 12.62 20.91 -3.26
N TYR A 453 12.85 21.55 -4.40
CA TYR A 453 12.08 22.66 -4.90
C TYR A 453 11.28 22.21 -6.13
N ASN A 454 9.96 22.17 -5.98
CA ASN A 454 9.04 22.03 -7.09
C ASN A 454 8.82 23.42 -7.71
N ARG A 455 9.41 23.63 -8.89
CA ARG A 455 9.30 24.89 -9.63
C ARG A 455 7.90 25.13 -10.18
N ALA A 456 7.24 24.09 -10.70
CA ALA A 456 5.91 24.20 -11.32
C ALA A 456 4.87 24.64 -10.28
N GLY A 457 4.92 24.06 -9.08
CA GLY A 457 4.04 24.42 -7.97
C GLY A 457 4.57 25.51 -7.03
N ASN A 458 5.73 26.11 -7.34
CA ASN A 458 6.47 27.07 -6.50
C ASN A 458 6.51 26.69 -5.00
N ARG A 459 6.94 25.46 -4.71
CA ARG A 459 6.89 24.85 -3.37
C ARG A 459 8.23 24.26 -2.95
N VAL A 460 8.57 24.46 -1.68
CA VAL A 460 9.65 23.72 -1.02
C VAL A 460 9.02 22.54 -0.29
N MET A 461 9.49 21.33 -0.56
CA MET A 461 9.03 20.10 0.10
C MET A 461 10.24 19.43 0.75
N LEU A 462 10.14 19.08 2.03
CA LEU A 462 11.26 18.51 2.77
C LEU A 462 10.86 17.53 3.87
N VAL A 463 11.78 16.61 4.14
CA VAL A 463 11.78 15.73 5.30
C VAL A 463 13.01 16.09 6.14
N LEU A 464 12.76 16.56 7.36
CA LEU A 464 13.78 16.74 8.38
C LEU A 464 13.82 15.45 9.19
N TRP A 465 14.85 14.64 8.98
CA TRP A 465 14.90 13.28 9.52
C TRP A 465 15.22 13.25 11.02
N LYS A 466 15.96 14.23 11.55
CA LYS A 466 16.40 14.26 12.95
C LYS A 466 16.02 15.56 13.65
N ALA A 467 15.88 15.50 14.97
CA ALA A 467 15.79 16.69 15.81
C ALA A 467 16.96 17.63 15.56
N GLY A 468 16.68 18.93 15.42
CA GLY A 468 17.69 19.95 15.13
C GLY A 468 18.18 19.99 13.68
N SER A 469 17.60 19.19 12.78
CA SER A 469 17.98 19.25 11.36
C SER A 469 17.63 20.62 10.77
N LYS A 470 18.51 21.12 9.89
CA LYS A 470 18.37 22.38 9.19
C LYS A 470 18.68 22.15 7.71
N MET A 471 17.72 22.50 6.86
CA MET A 471 17.88 22.49 5.42
C MET A 471 18.95 23.50 5.00
N SER A 472 19.79 23.09 4.05
CA SER A 472 20.75 23.96 3.36
C SER A 472 20.09 25.22 2.80
N ALA A 473 20.83 26.32 2.77
CA ALA A 473 20.31 27.61 2.32
C ALA A 473 19.91 27.55 0.84
N PHE A 474 18.62 27.75 0.58
CA PHE A 474 18.00 27.58 -0.73
C PHE A 474 17.54 28.92 -1.30
N GLN A 475 17.78 29.16 -2.60
CA GLN A 475 17.34 30.36 -3.29
C GLN A 475 16.35 30.00 -4.41
N SER A 476 15.12 30.49 -4.33
CA SER A 476 14.07 30.18 -5.33
C SER A 476 14.28 30.86 -6.67
N ALA A 477 14.86 32.07 -6.66
CA ALA A 477 15.27 32.81 -7.84
C ALA A 477 16.42 33.78 -7.51
N PRO A 478 17.24 34.22 -8.48
CA PRO A 478 18.45 35.03 -8.22
C PRO A 478 18.23 36.32 -7.40
N ALA A 479 17.05 36.93 -7.46
CA ALA A 479 16.72 38.15 -6.72
C ALA A 479 16.18 37.89 -5.29
N MET A 480 15.83 36.64 -4.98
CA MET A 480 15.20 36.27 -3.70
C MET A 480 16.25 35.98 -2.63
N ALA A 481 15.96 36.32 -1.39
CA ALA A 481 16.81 35.93 -0.26
C ALA A 481 16.86 34.41 -0.08
N ARG A 482 17.97 33.90 0.43
CA ARG A 482 18.11 32.47 0.72
C ARG A 482 17.26 32.06 1.93
N LEU A 483 16.43 31.04 1.77
CA LEU A 483 15.62 30.43 2.81
C LEU A 483 16.39 29.28 3.47
N THR A 484 16.31 29.21 4.80
CA THR A 484 16.61 27.99 5.56
C THR A 484 15.40 27.61 6.42
N ILE A 485 15.18 26.31 6.57
CA ILE A 485 14.11 25.74 7.40
C ILE A 485 14.76 24.77 8.37
N SER A 486 14.44 24.90 9.65
CA SER A 486 14.93 23.99 10.69
C SER A 486 13.81 23.59 11.63
N SER A 487 13.94 22.43 12.27
CA SER A 487 12.95 21.95 13.23
C SER A 487 13.64 21.36 14.45
N ASN A 488 13.06 21.59 15.62
CA ASN A 488 13.54 20.94 16.85
C ASN A 488 13.25 19.43 16.87
N ASN A 489 12.35 18.94 16.02
CA ASN A 489 11.97 17.53 15.92
C ASN A 489 11.91 17.06 14.45
N PRO A 490 11.98 15.74 14.20
CA PRO A 490 11.72 15.19 12.87
C PRO A 490 10.33 15.57 12.35
N VAL A 491 10.22 15.96 11.08
CA VAL A 491 8.96 16.43 10.48
C VAL A 491 8.99 16.26 8.95
N ALA A 492 7.86 15.91 8.35
CA ALA A 492 7.63 16.08 6.90
C ALA A 492 6.88 17.39 6.68
N LEU A 493 7.36 18.26 5.79
CA LEU A 493 6.86 19.62 5.63
C LEU A 493 6.83 20.06 4.17
N MET A 494 5.77 20.76 3.78
CA MET A 494 5.63 21.47 2.51
C MET A 494 5.35 22.94 2.78
N LEU A 495 6.04 23.82 2.04
CA LEU A 495 5.85 25.27 2.08
C LEU A 495 5.53 25.77 0.67
N SER A 496 4.37 26.40 0.52
CA SER A 496 4.01 27.19 -0.66
C SER A 496 4.71 28.55 -0.61
N LEU A 497 5.49 28.87 -1.65
CA LEU A 497 6.16 30.18 -1.75
C LEU A 497 5.27 31.25 -2.40
N ASP A 498 4.09 30.89 -2.88
CA ASP A 498 3.12 31.86 -3.40
C ASP A 498 2.38 32.57 -2.26
N ASP A 499 2.01 31.79 -1.24
CA ASP A 499 1.03 32.23 -0.26
C ASP A 499 1.42 31.90 1.19
N GLY A 500 2.60 31.32 1.42
CA GLY A 500 3.11 31.03 2.76
C GLY A 500 2.41 29.89 3.48
N ARG A 501 1.58 29.10 2.79
CA ARG A 501 0.91 27.94 3.38
C ARG A 501 1.93 26.87 3.74
N VAL A 502 1.77 26.32 4.93
CA VAL A 502 2.59 25.23 5.47
C VAL A 502 1.71 24.03 5.74
N THR A 503 2.08 22.90 5.15
CA THR A 503 1.49 21.59 5.44
C THR A 503 2.55 20.74 6.10
N ALA A 504 2.26 20.15 7.24
CA ALA A 504 3.24 19.34 7.96
C ALA A 504 2.60 18.14 8.66
N SER A 505 3.38 17.11 8.94
CA SER A 505 2.95 15.98 9.76
C SER A 505 4.10 15.43 10.58
N ASP A 506 3.75 14.61 11.58
CA ASP A 506 4.71 13.73 12.27
C ASP A 506 4.56 12.29 11.77
N PRO A 507 5.41 11.83 10.84
CA PRO A 507 5.46 10.44 10.40
C PRO A 507 5.68 9.42 11.53
N SER A 508 6.22 9.83 12.68
CA SER A 508 6.41 8.90 13.80
C SER A 508 5.13 8.60 14.57
N GLN A 509 4.12 9.48 14.46
CA GLN A 509 2.90 9.50 15.29
C GLN A 509 3.18 9.59 16.80
N GLY A 510 4.39 9.97 17.18
CA GLY A 510 4.87 9.99 18.57
C GLY A 510 4.85 11.38 19.20
N LEU A 511 4.94 12.44 18.39
CA LEU A 511 5.06 13.82 18.84
C LEU A 511 3.68 14.43 19.16
N ASN A 512 3.65 15.33 20.13
CA ASN A 512 2.50 16.23 20.37
C ASN A 512 2.64 17.52 19.57
N SER A 513 3.87 17.99 19.39
CA SER A 513 4.16 19.25 18.73
C SER A 513 5.59 19.29 18.19
N ALA A 514 5.84 20.15 17.21
CA ALA A 514 7.17 20.54 16.77
C ALA A 514 7.26 22.04 16.55
N THR A 515 8.45 22.60 16.74
CA THR A 515 8.74 24.01 16.48
C THR A 515 9.61 24.09 15.22
N VAL A 516 9.08 24.71 14.19
CA VAL A 516 9.75 24.91 12.90
C VAL A 516 10.13 26.38 12.75
N LYS A 517 11.41 26.64 12.48
CA LYS A 517 11.95 27.97 12.26
C LYS A 517 12.28 28.16 10.78
N PHE A 518 11.76 29.25 10.23
CA PHE A 518 11.98 29.71 8.86
C PHE A 518 12.83 30.98 8.92
N GLU A 519 13.92 31.03 8.17
CA GLU A 519 14.85 32.14 8.18
C GLU A 519 15.27 32.51 6.76
N TYR A 520 15.11 33.79 6.41
CA TYR A 520 15.65 34.36 5.18
C TYR A 520 16.96 35.11 5.45
N GLY A 521 17.95 34.91 4.58
CA GLY A 521 19.20 35.68 4.56
C GLY A 521 18.96 37.15 4.22
N THR A 522 19.99 37.99 4.34
CA THR A 522 19.94 39.43 3.99
C THR A 522 20.29 39.71 2.52
N ASP A 523 20.47 38.66 1.73
CA ASP A 523 21.07 38.62 0.40
C ASP A 523 20.05 38.83 -0.74
N GLY A 524 18.80 39.16 -0.44
CA GLY A 524 17.78 39.40 -1.44
C GLY A 524 16.42 39.84 -0.89
N GLN A 525 15.46 39.85 -1.80
CA GLN A 525 14.06 40.20 -1.52
C GLN A 525 13.34 39.05 -0.82
N LEU A 526 12.40 39.39 0.05
CA LEU A 526 11.51 38.42 0.69
C LEU A 526 10.31 38.13 -0.21
N PRO A 527 9.70 36.94 -0.14
CA PRO A 527 8.44 36.66 -0.85
C PRO A 527 7.35 37.65 -0.45
N THR A 528 6.39 37.89 -1.35
CA THR A 528 5.30 38.86 -1.15
C THR A 528 4.42 38.55 0.07
N PHE A 529 4.18 37.26 0.36
CA PHE A 529 3.42 36.84 1.55
C PHE A 529 4.19 37.08 2.87
N TRP A 530 5.50 37.30 2.81
CA TRP A 530 6.35 37.39 4.01
C TRP A 530 6.39 38.81 4.57
N VAL A 531 5.66 39.02 5.67
CA VAL A 531 5.61 40.30 6.40
C VAL A 531 6.44 40.24 7.69
N GLY A 532 7.13 41.34 8.02
CA GLY A 532 7.85 41.53 9.28
C GLY A 532 9.33 41.16 9.23
N GLY A 533 9.88 40.63 10.33
CA GLY A 533 11.28 40.24 10.44
C GLY A 533 11.64 39.06 9.53
N ARG A 534 12.95 38.84 9.29
CA ARG A 534 13.46 37.75 8.42
C ARG A 534 13.44 36.36 9.06
N SER A 535 12.93 36.24 10.29
CA SER A 535 12.79 34.96 10.97
C SER A 535 11.37 34.82 11.51
N LYS A 536 10.75 33.66 11.25
CA LYS A 536 9.46 33.26 11.81
C LYS A 536 9.58 31.87 12.41
N THR A 537 8.82 31.65 13.48
CA THR A 537 8.74 30.37 14.17
C THR A 537 7.29 29.93 14.20
N LEU A 538 7.02 28.71 13.73
CA LEU A 538 5.71 28.07 13.82
C LEU A 538 5.76 26.94 14.84
N ASN A 539 4.81 26.95 15.77
CA ASN A 539 4.56 25.84 16.67
C ASN A 539 3.43 24.98 16.09
N LEU A 540 3.80 23.83 15.56
CA LEU A 540 2.87 22.84 15.01
C LEU A 540 2.36 21.98 16.17
N THR A 541 1.04 21.80 16.26
CA THR A 541 0.42 20.84 17.18
C THR A 541 -0.11 19.68 16.34
N PHE A 542 0.36 18.47 16.59
CA PHE A 542 0.00 17.31 15.77
C PHE A 542 -1.21 16.56 16.34
N PRO A 543 -2.07 15.98 15.47
CA PRO A 543 -3.19 15.17 15.91
C PRO A 543 -2.74 13.90 16.65
N ARG A 544 -3.64 13.33 17.46
CA ARG A 544 -3.38 12.19 18.35
C ARG A 544 -4.49 11.13 18.22
N GLY A 545 -4.26 9.95 18.80
CA GLY A 545 -5.22 8.85 18.76
C GLY A 545 -5.41 8.33 17.33
N GLY A 546 -6.66 8.08 16.93
CA GLY A 546 -6.99 7.56 15.60
C GLY A 546 -6.64 8.46 14.41
N THR A 547 -6.23 9.71 14.65
CA THR A 547 -5.79 10.66 13.60
C THR A 547 -4.29 10.97 13.67
N ALA A 548 -3.54 10.24 14.50
CA ALA A 548 -2.11 10.48 14.63
C ALA A 548 -1.38 10.26 13.29
N GLY A 549 -0.54 11.23 12.91
CA GLY A 549 0.15 11.24 11.61
C GLY A 549 -0.58 11.97 10.49
N SER A 550 -1.83 12.42 10.71
CA SER A 550 -2.52 13.31 9.77
C SER A 550 -1.78 14.65 9.60
N SER A 551 -1.99 15.28 8.44
CA SER A 551 -1.39 16.57 8.12
C SER A 551 -2.06 17.72 8.88
N VAL A 552 -1.26 18.71 9.26
CA VAL A 552 -1.71 19.99 9.81
C VAL A 552 -1.44 21.09 8.81
N LEU A 553 -2.40 21.98 8.65
CA LEU A 553 -2.34 23.11 7.72
C LEU A 553 -2.24 24.42 8.51
N THR A 554 -1.29 25.26 8.16
CA THR A 554 -1.10 26.59 8.75
C THR A 554 -0.50 27.56 7.72
N ARG A 555 -0.19 28.79 8.14
CA ARG A 555 0.36 29.84 7.27
C ARG A 555 1.38 30.69 8.01
N LEU A 556 2.41 31.15 7.29
CA LEU A 556 3.47 32.03 7.78
C LEU A 556 3.08 33.51 7.84
#